data_AF-A0A938IF88-F1
#
_entry.id   AF-A0A938IF88-F1
#
_cell.length_a   1.000
_cell.length_b   1.000
_cell.length_c   1.000
_cell.angle_alpha   90.00
_cell.angle_beta   90.00
_cell.angle_gamma   90.00
#
_symmetry.space_group_name_H-M   'P 1'
#
loop_
_entity.id
_entity.type
_entity.pdbx_description
1 polymer ?
#
loop_
_entity_poly.entity_id
_entity_poly.type
_entity_poly.pdbx_seq_one_letter_code
_entity_poly.pdbx_strand_id
1 'polypeptide(L)' 'RLGGEHGTAIVPGKSEESSLGKRVRATENSERMLPAGDRLSAEEIELLQRWIEFGSVGSADEAT' A
#
# COMPACT_ATOMS: atom_id res chain seq x y z
N ARG A 1 10.95 -4.32 -8.17
CA ARG A 1 10.38 -3.01 -8.58
C ARG A 1 9.16 -2.75 -7.70
N LEU A 2 9.15 -1.70 -6.87
CA LEU A 2 8.09 -1.43 -5.86
C LEU A 2 6.90 -0.61 -6.41
N GLY A 3 6.60 -0.68 -7.72
CA GLY A 3 5.58 0.17 -8.34
C GLY A 3 5.37 -0.04 -9.85
N GLY A 4 4.18 0.38 -10.34
CA GLY A 4 3.71 0.23 -11.73
C GLY A 4 3.97 1.46 -12.62
N GLU A 5 3.15 1.68 -13.64
CA GLU A 5 3.28 2.83 -14.56
C GLU A 5 3.19 4.20 -13.87
N HIS A 6 2.56 4.25 -12.69
CA HIS A 6 2.39 5.48 -11.90
C HIS A 6 3.55 5.78 -10.94
N GLY A 7 4.67 5.06 -11.05
CA GLY A 7 5.83 5.23 -10.17
C GLY A 7 5.76 4.40 -8.89
N THR A 8 6.54 4.80 -7.89
CA THR A 8 6.75 4.07 -6.63
C THR A 8 5.47 3.96 -5.82
N ALA A 9 4.99 2.73 -5.59
CA ALA A 9 3.76 2.48 -4.84
C ALA A 9 3.98 2.60 -3.32
N ILE A 10 5.16 2.22 -2.86
CA ILE A 10 5.55 2.16 -1.45
C ILE A 10 6.85 2.91 -1.25
N VAL A 11 6.83 3.88 -0.34
CA VAL A 11 8.00 4.58 0.18
C VAL A 11 8.22 4.06 1.61
N PRO A 12 9.23 3.22 1.83
CA PRO A 12 9.55 2.66 3.15
C PRO A 12 9.65 3.73 4.23
N GLY A 13 9.00 3.52 5.38
CA GLY A 13 8.99 4.49 6.49
C GLY A 13 8.17 5.74 6.23
N LYS A 14 7.36 5.75 5.15
CA LYS A 14 6.52 6.88 4.76
C LYS A 14 5.19 6.42 4.16
N SER A 15 4.33 5.85 4.99
CA SER A 15 3.00 5.35 4.57
C SER A 15 2.13 6.43 3.95
N GLU A 16 2.21 7.66 4.46
CA GLU A 16 1.45 8.80 3.95
C GLU A 16 1.97 9.33 2.61
N GLU A 17 3.26 9.16 2.31
CA GLU A 17 3.84 9.53 1.02
C GLU A 17 3.61 8.44 -0.04
N SER A 18 3.38 7.20 0.40
CA SER A 18 3.17 6.02 -0.45
C SER A 18 1.84 6.08 -1.20
N SER A 19 1.87 5.92 -2.52
CA SER A 19 0.65 5.94 -3.33
C SER A 19 -0.28 4.77 -3.02
N LEU A 20 0.25 3.64 -2.54
CA LEU A 20 -0.54 2.49 -2.09
C LEU A 20 -1.49 2.89 -0.95
N GLY A 21 -0.97 3.55 0.10
CA GLY A 21 -1.78 4.04 1.23
C GLY A 21 -2.87 5.02 0.78
N LYS A 22 -2.54 5.93 -0.14
CA LYS A 22 -3.50 6.86 -0.72
C LYS A 22 -4.63 6.15 -1.48
N ARG A 23 -4.27 5.17 -2.32
CA ARG A 23 -5.24 4.47 -3.18
C ARG A 23 -6.13 3.49 -2.42
N VAL A 24 -5.68 2.88 -1.33
CA VAL A 24 -6.56 1.99 -0.53
C VAL A 24 -7.58 2.77 0.30
N ARG A 25 -7.28 4.03 0.67
CA ARG A 25 -8.18 4.93 1.40
C ARG A 25 -9.10 5.76 0.50
N ALA A 26 -8.86 5.75 -0.82
CA ALA A 26 -9.59 6.59 -1.75
C ALA A 26 -11.12 6.32 -1.74
N THR A 27 -11.89 7.40 -1.67
CA THR A 27 -13.35 7.32 -1.69
C THR A 27 -13.89 7.11 -3.10
N GLU A 28 -13.20 7.67 -4.09
CA GLU A 28 -13.56 7.60 -5.50
C GLU A 28 -13.16 6.25 -6.11
N ASN A 29 -14.09 5.63 -6.85
CA ASN A 29 -13.84 4.33 -7.49
C ASN A 29 -12.76 4.40 -8.57
N SER A 30 -12.62 5.56 -9.25
CA SER A 30 -11.61 5.80 -10.29
C SER A 30 -10.18 5.84 -9.75
N GLU A 31 -10.01 6.14 -8.46
CA GLU A 31 -8.70 6.31 -7.82
C GLU A 31 -8.34 5.13 -6.89
N ARG A 32 -9.31 4.30 -6.53
CA ARG A 32 -9.13 3.20 -5.59
C ARG A 32 -8.49 1.99 -6.26
N MET A 33 -7.55 1.33 -5.55
CA MET A 33 -6.89 0.10 -6.02
C MET A 33 -7.78 -1.16 -6.04
N LEU A 34 -8.98 -1.08 -5.45
CA LEU A 34 -10.06 -2.04 -5.56
C LEU A 34 -11.27 -1.34 -6.22
N PRO A 35 -11.22 -1.07 -7.54
CA PRO A 35 -12.29 -0.38 -8.25
C PRO A 35 -13.56 -1.24 -8.34
N ALA A 36 -13.39 -2.57 -8.37
CA ALA A 36 -14.46 -3.55 -8.26
C ALA A 36 -14.17 -4.48 -7.07
N GLY A 37 -14.89 -4.30 -5.98
CA GLY A 37 -14.72 -5.04 -4.73
C GLY A 37 -14.99 -4.19 -3.50
N ASP A 38 -15.11 -4.87 -2.36
CA ASP A 38 -15.30 -4.20 -1.07
C ASP A 38 -14.05 -3.43 -0.67
N ARG A 39 -14.26 -2.35 0.09
CA ARG A 39 -13.16 -1.65 0.72
C ARG A 39 -12.50 -2.55 1.74
N LEU A 40 -11.18 -2.36 1.88
CA LEU A 40 -10.50 -2.81 3.09
C LEU A 40 -11.14 -2.16 4.31
N SER A 41 -11.26 -2.93 5.37
CA SER A 41 -11.64 -2.45 6.69
C SER A 41 -10.59 -1.48 7.24
N ALA A 42 -10.98 -0.71 8.26
CA ALA A 42 -10.05 0.20 8.95
C ALA A 42 -8.84 -0.57 9.52
N GLU A 43 -9.07 -1.75 10.08
CA GLU A 43 -8.02 -2.59 10.67
C GLU A 43 -7.01 -3.09 9.62
N GLU A 44 -7.49 -3.50 8.45
CA GLU A 44 -6.63 -3.91 7.32
C GLU A 44 -5.82 -2.73 6.78
N ILE A 45 -6.44 -1.55 6.69
CA ILE A 45 -5.77 -0.32 6.27
C ILE A 45 -4.68 0.07 7.29
N GLU A 46 -4.95 -0.02 8.58
CA GLU A 46 -3.98 0.25 9.64
C GLU A 46 -2.83 -0.76 9.66
N LEU A 47 -3.12 -2.05 9.40
CA LEU A 47 -2.08 -3.07 9.27
C LEU A 47 -1.16 -2.77 8.09
N LEU A 48 -1.75 -2.38 6.95
CA LEU A 48 -1.00 -2.04 5.75
C LEU A 48 -0.14 -0.78 5.94
N GLN A 49 -0.66 0.25 6.61
CA GLN A 49 0.12 1.44 6.97
C GLN A 49 1.31 1.09 7.85
N ARG A 50 1.08 0.32 8.92
CA ARG A 50 2.16 -0.14 9.81
C ARG A 50 3.22 -0.92 9.05
N TRP A 51 2.82 -1.81 8.15
CA TRP A 51 3.77 -2.55 7.32
C TRP A 51 4.65 -1.65 6.44
N ILE A 52 4.07 -0.59 5.86
CA ILE A 52 4.84 0.42 5.11
C ILE A 52 5.76 1.23 6.02
N GLU A 53 5.27 1.64 7.21
CA GLU A 53 6.05 2.41 8.19
C GLU A 53 7.25 1.64 8.75
N PHE A 54 7.12 0.33 8.96
CA PHE A 54 8.26 -0.51 9.34
C PHE A 54 9.25 -0.75 8.19
N GLY A 55 9.05 -0.09 7.04
CA GLY A 55 10.01 -0.06 5.95
C GLY A 55 9.84 -1.19 4.95
N SER A 56 8.65 -1.80 4.86
CA SER A 56 8.43 -3.01 4.08
C SER A 56 9.47 -4.07 4.42
N VAL A 57 9.43 -4.57 5.66
CA VAL A 57 10.11 -5.83 6.06
C VAL A 57 9.36 -7.00 5.38
N GLY A 58 9.26 -6.95 4.06
CA GLY A 58 9.13 -8.15 3.25
C GLY A 58 10.52 -8.79 3.30
N SER A 59 10.60 -9.89 4.02
CA SER A 59 11.72 -10.81 4.08
C SER A 59 12.77 -10.63 2.97
N ALA A 60 14.00 -10.34 3.37
CA ALA A 60 15.18 -10.83 2.65
C ALA A 60 15.34 -12.36 2.87
N ASP A 61 14.24 -13.10 2.75
CA ASP A 61 14.16 -14.54 2.88
C ASP A 61 13.33 -15.11 1.72
N GLU A 62 13.72 -14.71 0.51
CA GLU A 62 13.57 -15.53 -0.69
C GLU A 62 14.95 -15.74 -1.31
N ALA A 63 15.90 -16.17 -0.46
CA ALA A 63 17.19 -16.70 -0.86
C ALA A 63 17.34 -18.11 -0.29
N THR A 64 16.58 -19.07 -0.84
CA THR A 64 16.97 -20.48 -0.86
C THR A 64 16.49 -21.11 -2.17
#